data_AF-Q9CU12-F1
#
_entry.id   AF-Q9CU12-F1
#
_cell.length_a   1.000
_cell.length_b   1.000
_cell.length_c   1.000
_cell.angle_alpha   90.00
_cell.angle_beta   90.00
_cell.angle_gamma   90.00
#
_symmetry.space_group_name_H-M   'P 1'
#
loop_
_entity.id
_entity.type
_entity.pdbx_description
1 polymer ?
#
loop_
_entity_poly.entity_id
_entity_poly.type
_entity_poly.pdbx_seq_one_letter_code
_entity_poly.pdbx_strand_id
1 'polypeptide(L)' 'RFTHSQLRDLERLFQENRFPSLRVRRDLARWMGVDESDVQEWFKMRRALFRRHSRLMMFCELPPITENNSP' A
#
# COMPACT_ATOMS: atom_id res chain seq x y z
N ARG A 1 9.07 -0.57 2.24
CA ARG A 1 8.17 -1.27 3.20
C ARG A 1 7.26 -0.22 3.85
N PHE A 2 5.94 -0.42 3.86
CA PHE A 2 4.97 0.59 4.32
C PHE A 2 4.70 0.52 5.81
N THR A 3 4.44 1.68 6.44
CA THR A 3 3.92 1.78 7.81
C THR A 3 2.40 1.57 7.84
N HIS A 4 1.84 1.32 9.03
CA HIS A 4 0.40 1.13 9.18
C HIS A 4 -0.43 2.36 8.76
N SER A 5 0.08 3.57 9.04
CA SER A 5 -0.54 4.81 8.58
C SER A 5 -0.54 4.93 7.06
N GLN A 6 0.61 4.65 6.42
CA GLN A 6 0.74 4.66 4.97
C GLN A 6 -0.18 3.65 4.28
N LEU A 7 -0.31 2.44 4.85
CA LEU A 7 -1.25 1.42 4.36
C LEU A 7 -2.70 1.89 4.46
N ARG A 8 -3.08 2.58 5.53
CA ARG A 8 -4.42 3.15 5.68
C ARG A 8 -4.71 4.20 4.61
N ASP A 9 -3.73 5.04 4.29
CA ASP A 9 -3.88 6.07 3.26
C ASP A 9 -3.89 5.47 1.84
N LEU A 10 -3.08 4.43 1.58
CA LEU A 10 -3.16 3.62 0.36
C LEU A 10 -4.53 2.97 0.18
N GLU A 11 -5.12 2.45 1.26
CA GLU A 11 -6.44 1.84 1.26
C GLU A 11 -7.54 2.85 0.93
N ARG A 12 -7.50 4.04 1.55
CA ARG A 12 -8.43 5.14 1.23
C ARG A 12 -8.34 5.52 -0.25
N LEU A 13 -7.12 5.72 -0.76
CA LEU A 13 -6.92 6.06 -2.16
C LEU A 13 -7.36 4.92 -3.08
N PHE A 14 -7.21 3.66 -2.68
CA PHE A 14 -7.70 2.50 -3.44
C PHE A 14 -9.24 2.46 -3.53
N GLN A 15 -9.96 2.87 -2.49
CA GLN A 15 -11.42 2.95 -2.51
C GLN A 15 -11.92 4.02 -3.49
N GLU A 16 -11.25 5.16 -3.53
CA GLU A 16 -11.55 6.26 -4.46
C GLU A 16 -11.08 5.95 -5.88
N ASN A 17 -9.87 5.42 -6.04
CA ASN A 17 -9.24 5.14 -7.33
C ASN A 17 -8.43 3.83 -7.31
N ARG A 18 -9.04 2.75 -7.83
CA ARG A 18 -8.44 1.40 -7.90
C ARG A 18 -7.30 1.28 -8.94
N PHE A 19 -7.20 2.25 -9.84
CA PHE A 19 -6.22 2.30 -10.92
C PHE A 19 -5.54 3.67 -10.97
N PRO A 20 -4.73 4.02 -9.97
CA PRO A 20 -4.01 5.29 -9.96
C PRO A 20 -3.02 5.36 -11.12
N SER A 21 -2.94 6.52 -11.77
CA SER A 21 -1.99 6.78 -12.84
C SER A 21 -0.55 6.81 -12.31
N LEU A 22 0.43 6.73 -13.22
CA LEU A 22 1.86 6.82 -12.85
C LEU A 22 2.17 8.09 -12.05
N ARG A 23 1.58 9.23 -12.43
CA ARG A 23 1.77 10.50 -11.72
C ARG A 23 1.29 10.41 -10.28
N VAL A 24 0.07 9.90 -10.06
CA VAL A 24 -0.50 9.75 -8.71
C VAL A 24 0.34 8.80 -7.85
N ARG A 25 0.81 7.67 -8.42
CA ARG A 25 1.69 6.74 -7.71
C ARG A 25 3.01 7.39 -7.30
N ARG A 26 3.63 8.19 -8.18
CA ARG A 26 4.87 8.93 -7.88
C ARG A 26 4.70 9.99 -6.80
N ASP A 27 3.60 10.73 -6.84
CA ASP A 27 3.29 11.76 -5.84
C ASP A 27 3.05 11.10 -4.47
N LEU A 28 2.35 9.97 -4.45
CA LEU A 28 2.12 9.18 -3.24
C LEU A 28 3.42 8.58 -2.69
N ALA A 29 4.27 8.04 -3.56
CA ALA A 29 5.56 7.48 -3.20
C ALA A 29 6.48 8.55 -2.56
N ARG A 30 6.51 9.76 -3.14
CA ARG A 30 7.22 10.91 -2.57
C ARG A 30 6.66 11.32 -1.21
N TRP A 31 5.34 11.38 -1.07
CA TRP A 31 4.68 11.75 0.18
C TRP A 31 4.95 10.73 1.30
N MET A 32 5.00 9.44 0.97
CA MET A 32 5.28 8.36 1.91
C MET A 32 6.78 8.07 2.10
N GLY A 33 7.66 8.68 1.30
CA GLY A 33 9.10 8.41 1.33
C GLY A 33 9.46 6.99 0.89
N VAL A 34 8.69 6.41 -0.05
CA VAL A 34 8.91 5.06 -0.60
C VAL A 34 9.15 5.15 -2.11
N ASP A 35 9.50 4.03 -2.73
CA ASP A 35 9.62 3.95 -4.19
C ASP A 35 8.26 3.80 -4.88
N GLU A 36 8.17 4.27 -6.12
CA GLU A 36 6.97 4.11 -6.94
C GLU A 36 6.65 2.62 -7.20
N SER A 37 7.69 1.78 -7.31
CA SER A 37 7.58 0.34 -7.50
C SER A 37 6.88 -0.33 -6.31
N ASP A 38 7.19 0.08 -5.09
CA ASP A 38 6.53 -0.42 -3.87
C ASP A 38 5.03 -0.10 -3.90
N VAL A 39 4.67 1.12 -4.32
CA VAL A 39 3.26 1.53 -4.47
C VAL A 39 2.59 0.72 -5.58
N GLN A 40 3.27 0.52 -6.71
CA GLN A 40 2.76 -0.28 -7.81
C GLN A 40 2.46 -1.73 -7.39
N GLU A 41 3.40 -2.37 -6.70
CA GLU A 41 3.25 -3.73 -6.18
C GLU A 41 2.13 -3.82 -5.17
N TRP A 42 2.02 -2.84 -4.27
CA TRP A 42 0.91 -2.77 -3.33
C TRP A 42 -0.44 -2.73 -4.06
N PHE A 43 -0.61 -1.85 -5.05
CA PHE A 43 -1.86 -1.77 -5.83
C PHE A 43 -2.10 -3.05 -6.65
N LYS A 44 -1.07 -3.70 -7.18
CA LYS A 44 -1.21 -5.01 -7.87
C LYS A 44 -1.71 -6.08 -6.92
N MET A 45 -1.11 -6.18 -5.74
CA MET A 45 -1.45 -7.19 -4.74
C MET A 45 -2.82 -6.92 -4.11
N ARG A 46 -3.16 -5.65 -3.86
CA ARG A 46 -4.49 -5.22 -3.41
C ARG A 46 -5.58 -5.57 -4.42
N ARG A 47 -5.36 -5.32 -5.72
CA ARG A 47 -6.28 -5.76 -6.78
C ARG A 47 -6.39 -7.28 -6.87
N ALA A 48 -5.28 -8.00 -6.70
CA ALA A 48 -5.28 -9.46 -6.72
C ALA A 48 -6.12 -10.03 -5.56
N LEU A 49 -6.01 -9.47 -4.36
CA LEU A 49 -6.88 -9.82 -3.23
C LEU A 49 -8.33 -9.42 -3.49
N PHE A 50 -8.59 -8.22 -4.01
CA PHE A 50 -9.95 -7.78 -4.33
C PHE A 50 -10.64 -8.73 -5.33
N ARG A 51 -9.91 -9.21 -6.34
CA ARG A 51 -10.40 -10.22 -7.28
C ARG A 51 -10.55 -11.61 -6.67
N ARG A 52 -9.58 -12.01 -5.85
CA ARG A 52 -9.52 -13.37 -5.28
C ARG A 52 -10.53 -13.55 -4.15
N HIS A 53 -10.79 -12.50 -3.36
CA HIS A 53 -11.42 -12.60 -2.05
C HIS A 53 -12.32 -11.37 -1.79
N SER A 54 -13.61 -11.45 -2.06
CA SER A 54 -14.69 -11.88 -1.15
C SER A 54 -14.38 -12.61 0.19
N ARG A 55 -13.15 -12.95 0.61
CA ARG A 55 -12.91 -13.76 1.84
C ARG A 55 -11.59 -13.52 2.66
N LEU A 56 -10.66 -12.60 2.32
CA LEU A 56 -9.27 -12.56 2.89
C LEU A 56 -9.06 -11.10 3.26
N MET A 57 -9.78 -10.72 4.31
CA MET A 57 -9.31 -9.67 5.20
C MET A 57 -8.03 -10.14 5.90
N MET A 58 -6.97 -10.43 5.17
CA MET A 58 -5.68 -10.86 5.71
C MET A 58 -4.53 -10.22 4.94
N PHE A 59 -4.53 -8.89 4.90
CA PHE A 59 -3.26 -8.16 5.06
C PHE A 59 -2.96 -7.88 6.55
N CYS A 60 -3.64 -8.59 7.47
CA CYS A 60 -3.24 -8.71 8.86
C CYS A 60 -1.85 -9.33 9.05
N GLU A 61 -1.26 -9.97 8.04
CA GLU A 61 0.12 -10.48 8.13
C GLU A 61 1.12 -9.44 7.63
N LEU A 62 1.20 -8.33 8.36
CA LEU A 62 2.41 -7.54 8.40
C LEU A 62 3.49 -8.38 9.11
N PRO A 63 4.64 -8.69 8.48
CA PRO A 63 5.79 -9.21 9.21
C PRO A 63 6.13 -8.23 10.35
N PRO A 64 6.62 -8.74 11.50
CA PRO A 64 6.78 -7.95 12.71
C PRO A 64 7.54 -6.68 12.38
N ILE A 65 6.93 -5.57 12.79
CA ILE A 65 7.51 -4.24 12.72
C ILE A 65 8.85 -4.36 13.46
N THR A 66 9.96 -4.49 12.73
CA THR A 66 11.27 -4.20 13.30
C THR A 66 11.26 -2.69 13.47
N GLU A 67 10.76 -2.30 14.63
CA GLU A 67 10.96 -1.00 15.24
C GLU A 67 12.47 -0.74 15.21
N ASN A 68 12.94 -0.04 14.19
CA ASN A 68 14.30 0.46 14.17
C ASN A 68 14.35 1.75 13.37
N ASN A 69 13.97 2.83 14.04
CA ASN A 69 14.51 4.16 13.82
C ASN A 69 14.39 4.95 15.12
N SER A 70 15.39 4.78 15.97
CA SER A 70 15.98 5.85 16.78
C SER A 70 17.48 5.53 16.92
N PRO A 71 18.38 6.52 16.97
CA PRO A 71 18.15 7.96 17.13
C PRO A 71 18.18 8.78 15.83
#